data_AF-A0A7Y1XI25-F1
#
_entry.id   AF-A0A7Y1XI25-F1
#
_cell.length_a   1.000
_cell.length_b   1.000
_cell.length_c   1.000
_cell.angle_alpha   90.00
_cell.angle_beta   90.00
_cell.angle_gamma   90.00
#
_symmetry.space_group_name_H-M   'P 1'
#
loop_
_entity.id
_entity.type
_entity.pdbx_description
1 polymer ?
#
loop_
_entity_poly.entity_id
_entity_poly.type
_entity_poly.pdbx_seq_one_letter_code
_entity_poly.pdbx_strand_id
1 'polypeptide(L)'
;LVQGHSSRQALVERHKKSVDAGEPSVIFGLASFAEGLDLPGDYCSEVVIAKLPFAVPTDPVDVAMGEWVEARGGNAFADISLPEVSMRLMQASGRLLRKETDTGRVTLLDTRIVRKYYGKQLLKALPPFQLALPAGQSRAKSRAKTSA
;
A
#
# COMPACT_ATOMS: atom_id res chain seq x y z
N LEU A 1 13.34 -0.90 -13.80
CA LEU A 1 12.49 -1.18 -14.99
C LEU A 1 11.30 -0.23 -14.98
N VAL A 2 11.00 0.44 -16.10
CA VAL A 2 9.98 1.52 -16.17
C VAL A 2 8.88 1.12 -17.14
N GLN A 3 7.62 1.25 -16.71
CA GLN A 3 6.42 1.05 -17.53
C GLN A 3 6.43 1.99 -18.75
N GLY A 4 6.28 1.44 -19.97
CA GLY A 4 6.23 2.20 -21.24
C GLY A 4 7.34 1.87 -22.25
N HIS A 5 8.44 1.23 -21.83
CA HIS A 5 9.56 0.86 -22.71
C HIS A 5 9.55 -0.62 -23.17
N SER A 6 8.68 -1.46 -22.58
CA SER A 6 8.53 -2.89 -22.91
C SER A 6 7.15 -3.38 -22.47
N SER A 7 6.68 -4.53 -23.00
CA SER A 7 5.43 -5.14 -22.54
C SER A 7 5.53 -5.51 -21.05
N ARG A 8 4.38 -5.52 -20.36
CA ARG A 8 4.31 -5.90 -18.92
C ARG A 8 4.98 -7.24 -18.65
N GLN A 9 4.76 -8.22 -19.54
CA GLN A 9 5.38 -9.55 -19.44
C GLN A 9 6.91 -9.47 -19.56
N ALA A 10 7.44 -8.74 -20.53
CA ALA A 10 8.89 -8.60 -20.71
C ALA A 10 9.57 -7.94 -19.49
N LEU A 11 8.91 -6.97 -18.85
CA LEU A 11 9.42 -6.37 -17.61
C LEU A 11 9.47 -7.37 -16.45
N VAL A 12 8.43 -8.19 -16.31
CA VAL A 12 8.38 -9.25 -15.29
C VAL A 12 9.44 -10.32 -15.54
N GLU A 13 9.59 -10.78 -16.78
CA GLU A 13 10.60 -11.77 -17.13
C GLU A 13 12.02 -11.26 -16.88
N ARG A 14 12.30 -10.00 -17.25
CA ARG A 14 13.59 -9.38 -16.98
C ARG A 14 13.85 -9.23 -15.47
N HIS A 15 12.82 -8.88 -14.71
CA HIS A 15 12.91 -8.80 -13.26
C HIS A 15 13.26 -10.17 -12.65
N LYS A 16 12.55 -11.23 -13.02
CA LYS A 16 12.83 -12.60 -12.56
C LYS A 16 14.25 -13.03 -12.89
N LYS A 17 14.70 -12.82 -14.14
CA LYS A 17 16.07 -13.15 -14.56
C LYS A 17 17.15 -12.44 -13.73
N SER A 18 16.97 -11.16 -13.42
CA SER A 18 17.92 -10.44 -12.54
C SER A 18 17.92 -11.00 -11.12
N VAL A 19 16.74 -11.27 -10.55
CA VAL A 19 16.63 -11.86 -9.21
C VAL A 19 17.27 -13.25 -9.16
N ASP A 20 17.00 -14.10 -10.16
CA ASP A 20 17.59 -15.44 -10.29
C ASP A 20 19.14 -15.40 -10.42
N ALA A 21 19.68 -14.31 -10.97
CA ALA A 21 21.12 -14.06 -11.06
C ALA A 21 21.72 -13.45 -9.78
N GLY A 22 20.91 -13.22 -8.74
CA GLY A 22 21.32 -12.56 -7.49
C GLY A 22 21.51 -11.04 -7.63
N GLU A 23 21.03 -10.45 -8.71
CA GLU A 23 21.11 -9.01 -8.94
C GLU A 23 19.89 -8.27 -8.38
N PRO A 24 20.07 -7.07 -7.80
CA PRO A 24 18.94 -6.26 -7.36
C PRO A 24 18.10 -5.79 -8.56
N SER A 25 16.78 -5.86 -8.44
CA SER A 25 15.87 -5.45 -9.49
C SER A 25 14.65 -4.72 -8.93
N VAL A 26 14.28 -3.60 -9.55
CA VAL A 26 13.15 -2.76 -9.11
C VAL A 26 12.24 -2.49 -10.29
N ILE A 27 10.94 -2.67 -10.08
CA ILE A 27 9.90 -2.33 -11.04
C ILE A 27 9.18 -1.07 -10.58
N PHE A 28 9.16 -0.05 -11.44
CA PHE A 28 8.39 1.18 -11.25
C PHE A 28 7.21 1.20 -12.21
N GLY A 29 6.02 1.42 -11.68
CA GLY A 29 4.79 1.51 -12.44
C GLY A 29 3.69 2.22 -11.65
N LEU A 30 2.61 2.54 -12.36
CA LEU A 30 1.37 3.04 -11.75
C LEU A 30 0.65 1.90 -11.01
N ALA A 31 -0.39 2.22 -10.24
CA ALA A 31 -1.18 1.23 -9.50
C ALA A 31 -1.68 0.08 -10.42
N SER A 32 -2.09 0.42 -11.65
CA SER A 32 -2.54 -0.54 -12.66
C SER A 32 -1.46 -1.54 -13.11
N PHE A 33 -0.17 -1.23 -12.91
CA PHE A 33 0.90 -2.16 -13.22
C PHE A 33 0.92 -3.36 -12.26
N ALA A 34 0.62 -3.12 -10.98
CA ALA A 34 0.64 -4.15 -9.94
C ALA A 34 -0.58 -5.07 -10.02
N GLU A 35 -1.63 -4.69 -10.76
CA GLU A 35 -2.81 -5.51 -10.97
C GLU A 35 -2.47 -6.80 -11.73
N GLY A 36 -2.83 -7.94 -11.15
CA GLY A 36 -2.55 -9.25 -11.73
C GLY A 36 -1.06 -9.63 -11.79
N LEU A 37 -0.18 -8.89 -11.10
CA LEU A 37 1.24 -9.21 -11.03
C LEU A 37 1.50 -10.42 -10.12
N ASP A 38 2.20 -11.44 -10.63
CA ASP A 38 2.56 -12.66 -9.90
C ASP A 38 4.07 -12.81 -9.69
N LEU A 39 4.52 -12.36 -8.51
CA LEU A 39 5.91 -12.36 -8.04
C LEU A 39 5.94 -12.96 -6.62
N PRO A 40 6.01 -14.29 -6.48
CA PRO A 40 6.10 -14.94 -5.17
C PRO A 40 7.53 -14.90 -4.60
N GLY A 41 7.65 -14.92 -3.27
CA GLY A 41 8.92 -15.06 -2.57
C GLY A 41 9.92 -13.96 -2.91
N ASP A 42 11.15 -14.36 -3.25
CA ASP A 42 12.28 -13.45 -3.50
C ASP A 42 12.05 -12.48 -4.67
N TYR A 43 11.08 -12.76 -5.54
CA TYR A 43 10.69 -11.86 -6.61
C TYR A 43 9.92 -10.62 -6.12
N CYS A 44 9.44 -10.59 -4.87
CA CYS A 44 8.83 -9.40 -4.29
C CYS A 44 9.06 -9.34 -2.78
N SER A 45 10.22 -8.84 -2.38
CA SER A 45 10.60 -8.65 -0.98
C SER A 45 10.23 -7.27 -0.42
N GLU A 46 9.95 -6.29 -1.29
CA GLU A 46 9.55 -4.95 -0.87
C GLU A 46 8.50 -4.32 -1.80
N VAL A 47 7.47 -3.73 -1.19
CA VAL A 47 6.47 -2.90 -1.85
C VAL A 47 6.59 -1.46 -1.36
N VAL A 48 6.89 -0.53 -2.26
CA VAL A 48 6.98 0.91 -1.93
C VAL A 48 5.76 1.64 -2.43
N ILE A 49 5.02 2.28 -1.52
CA ILE A 49 3.84 3.08 -1.83
C ILE A 49 4.18 4.55 -1.62
N ALA A 50 4.37 5.26 -2.73
CA ALA A 50 4.81 6.65 -2.71
C ALA A 50 3.79 7.62 -2.08
N LYS A 51 2.50 7.35 -2.27
CA LYS A 51 1.40 8.19 -1.79
C LYS A 51 0.17 7.35 -1.44
N LEU A 52 -0.60 7.76 -0.44
CA LEU A 52 -1.88 7.12 -0.15
C LEU A 52 -2.82 7.20 -1.38
N PRO A 53 -3.39 6.07 -1.84
CA PRO A 53 -4.11 5.96 -3.11
C PRO A 53 -5.55 6.49 -3.02
N PHE A 54 -5.72 7.72 -2.53
CA PHE A 54 -7.01 8.42 -2.56
C PHE A 54 -7.43 8.63 -4.02
N ALA A 55 -8.64 8.18 -4.36
CA ALA A 55 -9.25 8.49 -5.64
C ALA A 55 -9.51 10.00 -5.72
N VAL A 56 -9.38 10.54 -6.92
CA VAL A 56 -10.00 11.83 -7.26
C VAL A 56 -11.37 11.46 -7.82
N PRO A 57 -12.48 11.82 -7.17
CA PRO A 57 -13.81 11.53 -7.67
C PRO A 57 -14.05 12.38 -8.92
N THR A 58 -13.68 11.84 -10.08
CA THR A 58 -13.94 12.44 -11.39
C THR A 58 -15.15 11.82 -12.06
N ASP A 59 -15.59 10.66 -11.58
CA ASP A 59 -16.79 9.99 -12.08
C ASP A 59 -18.04 10.65 -11.46
N PRO A 60 -19.04 11.04 -12.27
CA PRO A 60 -20.30 11.59 -11.78
C PRO A 60 -21.01 10.71 -10.74
N VAL A 61 -20.87 9.39 -10.84
CA VAL A 61 -21.46 8.43 -9.89
C VAL A 61 -20.79 8.55 -8.51
N ASP A 62 -19.46 8.64 -8.47
CA ASP A 62 -18.71 8.78 -7.21
C ASP A 62 -19.05 10.11 -6.52
N VAL A 63 -19.19 11.19 -7.30
CA VAL A 63 -19.58 12.51 -6.80
C VAL A 63 -20.98 12.45 -6.21
N ALA A 64 -21.96 11.93 -6.96
CA ALA A 64 -23.35 11.81 -6.49
C ALA A 64 -23.47 10.93 -5.25
N MET A 65 -22.69 9.85 -5.15
CA MET A 65 -22.66 8.99 -3.96
C MET A 65 -22.11 9.74 -2.75
N GLY A 66 -21.06 10.55 -2.93
CA GLY A 66 -20.54 11.43 -1.89
C GLY A 66 -21.57 12.43 -1.39
N GLU A 67 -22.21 13.16 -2.31
CA GLU A 67 -23.27 14.13 -1.99
C GLU A 67 -24.45 13.49 -1.25
N TRP A 68 -24.83 12.27 -1.64
CA TRP A 68 -25.91 11.54 -0.98
C TRP A 68 -25.58 11.15 0.47
N VAL A 69 -24.34 10.74 0.75
CA VAL A 69 -23.88 10.45 2.12
C VAL A 69 -23.89 11.73 2.96
N GLU A 70 -23.37 12.83 2.40
CA GLU A 70 -23.32 14.12 3.09
C GLU A 70 -24.71 14.70 3.36
N ALA A 71 -25.65 14.58 2.42
CA ALA A 71 -27.04 15.02 2.59
C ALA A 71 -27.77 14.31 3.73
N ARG A 72 -27.30 13.12 4.13
CA ARG A 72 -27.81 12.34 5.27
C ARG A 72 -27.08 12.63 6.58
N GLY A 73 -26.16 13.60 6.60
CA GLY A 73 -25.33 13.95 7.75
C GLY A 73 -24.11 13.04 7.96
N GLY A 74 -23.77 12.20 6.98
CA GLY A 74 -22.59 11.34 7.01
C GLY A 74 -21.31 12.06 6.57
N ASN A 75 -20.20 11.33 6.48
CA ASN A 75 -18.92 11.88 6.03
C ASN A 75 -18.38 11.04 4.87
N ALA A 76 -18.54 11.52 3.63
CA ALA A 76 -18.12 10.79 2.44
C ALA A 76 -16.63 10.38 2.47
N PHE A 77 -15.75 11.23 3.03
CA PHE A 77 -14.35 10.88 3.20
C PHE A 77 -14.13 9.68 4.13
N ALA A 78 -14.81 9.66 5.28
CA ALA A 78 -14.68 8.59 6.27
C ALA A 78 -15.40 7.31 5.86
N ASP A 79 -16.56 7.44 5.22
CA ASP A 79 -17.48 6.33 4.94
C ASP A 79 -17.24 5.70 3.56
N ILE A 80 -16.63 6.44 2.63
CA ILE A 80 -16.35 5.96 1.26
C ILE A 80 -14.83 5.95 1.01
N SER A 81 -14.17 7.12 1.09
CA SER A 81 -12.78 7.23 0.65
C SER A 81 -11.79 6.45 1.52
N LEU A 82 -11.96 6.45 2.85
CA LEU A 82 -11.08 5.71 3.76
C LEU A 82 -11.19 4.18 3.59
N PRO A 83 -12.39 3.57 3.51
CA PRO A 83 -12.53 2.16 3.16
C PRO A 83 -11.88 1.80 1.83
N GLU A 84 -12.07 2.62 0.80
CA GLU A 84 -11.47 2.38 -0.52
C GLU A 84 -9.93 2.38 -0.47
N VAL A 85 -9.34 3.38 0.20
CA VAL A 85 -7.89 3.44 0.42
C VAL A 85 -7.39 2.24 1.22
N SER A 86 -8.14 1.83 2.25
CA SER A 86 -7.79 0.66 3.07
C SER A 86 -7.73 -0.61 2.22
N MET A 87 -8.72 -0.83 1.37
CA MET A 87 -8.76 -1.97 0.44
C MET A 87 -7.58 -1.94 -0.53
N ARG A 88 -7.30 -0.79 -1.15
CA ARG A 88 -6.17 -0.65 -2.09
C ARG A 88 -4.82 -0.91 -1.42
N LEU A 89 -4.63 -0.42 -0.20
CA LEU A 89 -3.41 -0.68 0.59
C LEU A 89 -3.28 -2.17 0.94
N MET A 90 -4.39 -2.83 1.33
CA MET A 90 -4.41 -4.26 1.60
C MET A 90 -4.04 -5.06 0.34
N GLN A 91 -4.61 -4.73 -0.82
CA GLN A 91 -4.29 -5.37 -2.10
C GLN A 91 -2.81 -5.17 -2.49
N ALA A 92 -2.26 -3.99 -2.27
CA ALA A 92 -0.84 -3.72 -2.52
C ALA A 92 0.05 -4.57 -1.59
N SER A 93 -0.29 -4.67 -0.31
CA SER A 93 0.44 -5.51 0.66
C SER A 93 0.28 -7.01 0.39
N GLY A 94 -0.84 -7.46 -0.16
CA GLY A 94 -1.07 -8.85 -0.55
C GLY A 94 -0.19 -9.33 -1.72
N ARG A 95 0.49 -8.41 -2.43
CA ARG A 95 1.50 -8.78 -3.42
C ARG A 95 2.79 -9.31 -2.79
N LEU A 96 3.07 -8.86 -1.55
CA LEU A 96 4.25 -9.23 -0.77
C LEU A 96 4.07 -10.58 -0.07
N LEU A 97 2.90 -10.83 0.52
CA LEU A 97 2.62 -12.00 1.35
C LEU A 97 1.70 -12.99 0.62
N ARG A 98 2.26 -13.88 -0.21
CA ARG A 98 1.48 -14.89 -0.97
C ARG A 98 1.48 -16.26 -0.31
N LYS A 99 2.58 -16.64 0.33
CA LYS A 99 2.75 -17.89 1.09
C LYS A 99 2.99 -17.56 2.56
N GLU A 100 2.75 -18.52 3.44
CA GLU A 100 2.98 -18.36 4.89
C GLU A 100 4.47 -18.11 5.23
N THR A 101 5.37 -18.55 4.36
CA THR A 101 6.81 -18.36 4.49
C THR A 101 7.30 -17.03 3.92
N ASP A 102 6.45 -16.31 3.18
CA ASP A 102 6.87 -15.05 2.56
C ASP A 102 7.10 -14.00 3.64
N THR A 103 8.21 -13.29 3.52
CA THR A 103 8.56 -12.16 4.39
C THR A 103 8.89 -10.97 3.52
N GLY A 104 8.72 -9.77 4.05
CA GLY A 104 9.11 -8.58 3.32
C GLY A 104 8.73 -7.28 4.01
N ARG A 105 8.87 -6.19 3.28
CA ARG A 105 8.63 -4.83 3.76
C ARG A 105 7.60 -4.10 2.91
N VAL A 106 6.68 -3.39 3.56
CA VAL A 106 5.86 -2.36 2.90
C VAL A 106 6.34 -0.99 3.37
N THR A 107 6.86 -0.19 2.45
CA THR A 107 7.37 1.15 2.72
C THR A 107 6.35 2.20 2.26
N LEU A 108 5.73 2.89 3.21
CA LEU A 108 4.80 4.00 2.94
C LEU A 108 5.56 5.34 3.04
N LEU A 109 5.70 6.05 1.92
CA LEU A 109 6.42 7.34 1.89
C LEU A 109 5.53 8.54 2.26
N ASP A 110 4.22 8.31 2.41
CA ASP A 110 3.25 9.36 2.69
C ASP A 110 3.13 9.66 4.20
N THR A 111 3.65 10.81 4.63
CA THR A 111 3.62 11.22 6.04
C THR A 111 2.22 11.33 6.65
N ARG A 112 1.15 11.39 5.82
CA ARG A 112 -0.24 11.42 6.30
C ARG A 112 -0.61 10.17 7.08
N ILE A 113 0.02 9.03 6.80
CA ILE A 113 -0.22 7.77 7.53
C ILE A 113 0.12 7.89 9.02
N VAL A 114 1.07 8.77 9.37
CA VAL A 114 1.47 9.03 10.76
C VAL A 114 0.76 10.26 11.31
N ARG A 115 0.64 11.32 10.50
CA ARG A 115 0.21 12.65 10.97
C ARG A 115 -1.30 12.85 11.06
N LYS A 116 -2.08 12.16 10.22
CA LYS A 116 -3.54 12.36 10.16
C LYS A 116 -4.28 11.36 11.06
N TYR A 117 -5.43 11.77 11.57
CA TYR A 117 -6.24 10.96 12.50
C TYR A 117 -6.59 9.58 11.91
N TYR A 118 -6.89 9.52 10.61
CA TYR A 118 -7.25 8.31 9.89
C TYR A 118 -6.07 7.36 9.65
N GLY A 119 -4.82 7.82 9.81
CA GLY A 119 -3.65 7.00 9.54
C GLY A 119 -3.60 5.73 10.38
N LYS A 120 -4.05 5.81 11.64
CA LYS A 120 -4.20 4.65 12.54
C LYS A 120 -5.23 3.64 12.03
N GLN A 121 -6.30 4.10 11.39
CA GLN A 121 -7.33 3.22 10.83
C GLN A 121 -6.77 2.48 9.61
N LEU A 122 -6.08 3.19 8.71
CA LEU A 122 -5.44 2.58 7.54
C LEU A 122 -4.39 1.53 7.96
N LEU A 123 -3.55 1.83 8.95
CA LEU A 123 -2.56 0.88 9.48
C LEU A 123 -3.20 -0.36 10.10
N LYS A 124 -4.35 -0.23 10.75
CA LYS A 124 -5.10 -1.37 11.31
C LYS A 124 -5.74 -2.26 10.26
N ALA A 125 -6.02 -1.72 9.07
CA ALA A 125 -6.58 -2.49 7.96
C ALA A 125 -5.53 -3.34 7.24
N LEU A 126 -4.25 -3.05 7.43
CA LEU A 126 -3.17 -3.86 6.89
C LEU A 126 -3.00 -5.16 7.70
N PRO A 127 -2.39 -6.21 7.09
CA PRO A 127 -1.85 -7.35 7.83
C PRO A 127 -0.98 -6.90 9.03
N PRO A 128 -0.76 -7.77 10.03
CA PRO A 128 -0.09 -7.43 11.28
C PRO A 128 1.43 -7.20 11.11
N PHE A 129 1.81 -6.18 10.35
CA PHE A 129 3.17 -5.75 10.15
C PHE A 129 3.73 -5.09 11.42
N GLN A 130 5.03 -5.28 11.64
CA GLN A 130 5.76 -4.50 12.62
C GLN A 130 5.99 -3.09 12.05
N LEU A 131 5.40 -2.08 12.69
CA LEU A 131 5.55 -0.70 12.25
C LEU A 131 6.92 -0.14 12.66
N ALA A 132 7.74 0.21 11.67
CA ALA A 132 8.99 0.94 11.87
C ALA A 132 8.83 2.39 11.40
N LEU A 133 9.13 3.35 12.27
CA LEU A 133 9.15 4.78 11.92
C LEU A 133 10.60 5.26 11.80
N PRO A 134 10.92 6.15 10.83
CA PRO A 134 12.25 6.72 10.73
C PRO A 134 12.61 7.53 11.99
N ALA A 135 13.89 7.53 12.34
CA ALA A 135 14.42 8.29 13.48
C ALA A 135 13.96 9.76 13.39
N GLY A 136 13.34 10.28 14.46
CA GLY A 136 12.77 11.63 14.50
C GLY A 136 11.26 11.74 14.26
N GLN A 137 10.57 10.67 13.84
CA GLN A 137 9.10 10.66 13.73
C GLN A 137 8.39 9.89 14.86
N SER A 138 9.14 9.34 15.82
CA SER A 138 8.59 8.70 17.01
C SER A 138 8.04 9.75 17.99
N ARG A 139 6.76 10.09 17.86
CA ARG A 139 6.00 10.63 18.99
C ARG A 139 5.27 9.49 19.68
N ALA A 140 5.87 9.04 20.77
CA ALA A 140 5.28 8.36 21.92
C ALA A 140 4.41 7.12 21.65
N LYS A 141 4.97 5.95 21.98
CA LYS A 141 4.36 4.97 22.92
C LYS A 141 5.43 3.98 23.40
N SER A 142 6.38 4.49 24.18
CA SER A 142 6.88 3.71 25.31
C SER A 142 5.73 3.63 26.33
N ARG A 143 4.99 2.54 26.28
CA ARG A 143 4.41 1.95 27.48
C ARG A 143 4.87 0.51 27.48
N ALA A 144 5.96 0.29 28.22
CA ALA A 144 6.32 -1.00 28.74
C ALA A 144 5.06 -1.69 29.28
N LYS A 145 4.71 -2.84 28.72
CA LYS A 145 4.02 -3.87 29.49
C LYS A 145 5.11 -4.76 30.08
N THR A 146 5.65 -4.28 31.19
CA THR A 146 6.22 -5.13 32.23
C THR A 146 5.23 -5.08 33.39
N SER A 147 4.47 -6.15 33.57
CA SER A 147 4.01 -6.64 34.87
C SER A 147 3.65 -8.10 34.62
N ALA A 148 4.42 -9.04 35.17
CA ALA A 148 4.28 -9.56 36.54
C ALA A 148 3.04 -10.45 36.65
#